data_AF-Q9FKH4-F1
#
_entry.id   AF-Q9FKH4-F1
#
_cell.length_a   1.000
_cell.length_b   1.000
_cell.length_c   1.000
_cell.angle_alpha   90.00
_cell.angle_beta   90.00
_cell.angle_gamma   90.00
#
_symmetry.space_group_name_H-M   'P 1'
#
loop_
_entity.id
_entity.type
_entity.pdbx_description
1 polymer ?
#
loop_
_entity_poly.entity_id
_entity_poly.type
_entity_poly.pdbx_seq_one_letter_code
_entity_poly.pdbx_strand_id
1 'polypeptide(L)'
;MSTFLIRILLPLLIIAMTLPRRSEAESEQWCIADEQTPDDELQAALDWACGKGGADCSKMQQENQPCFLPNTIRDHASFAFNSYYQTYKNKGGSCYFKGAAMITELDPSHGSCQYEYNP
;
A
#
# COMPACT_ATOMS: atom_id res chain seq x y z
N MET A 1 2.30 46.58 -26.19
CA MET A 1 2.39 46.10 -24.79
C MET A 1 1.80 44.70 -24.62
N SER A 2 0.58 44.42 -25.09
CA SER A 2 -0.06 43.10 -24.99
C SER A 2 0.75 41.93 -25.60
N THR A 3 1.34 42.12 -26.78
CA THR A 3 2.15 41.09 -27.47
C THR A 3 3.45 40.73 -26.74
N PHE A 4 4.07 41.68 -26.03
CA PHE A 4 5.29 41.43 -25.25
C PHE A 4 5.00 40.51 -24.06
N LEU A 5 3.86 40.71 -23.38
CA LEU A 5 3.41 39.85 -22.29
C LEU A 5 3.13 38.42 -22.78
N ILE A 6 2.44 38.27 -23.93
CA ILE A 6 2.18 36.94 -24.53
C ILE A 6 3.48 36.21 -24.87
N ARG A 7 4.48 36.90 -25.43
CA ARG A 7 5.77 36.29 -25.81
C ARG A 7 6.61 35.80 -24.63
N ILE A 8 6.43 36.36 -23.44
CA ILE A 8 7.14 35.92 -22.23
C ILE A 8 6.33 34.85 -21.49
N LEU A 9 5.01 34.96 -21.45
CA LEU A 9 4.13 34.00 -20.76
C LEU A 9 4.09 32.64 -21.47
N LEU A 10 4.03 32.61 -22.81
CA LEU A 10 3.97 31.35 -23.57
C LEU A 10 5.17 30.41 -23.30
N PRO A 11 6.45 30.86 -23.37
CA PRO A 11 7.59 30.01 -23.05
C PRO A 11 7.68 29.70 -21.56
N LEU A 12 7.27 30.59 -20.65
CA LEU A 12 7.26 30.28 -19.21
C LEU A 12 6.27 29.14 -18.87
N LEU A 13 5.11 29.12 -19.52
CA LEU A 13 4.12 28.04 -19.40
C LEU A 13 4.67 26.72 -19.97
N ILE A 14 5.36 26.77 -21.12
CA ILE A 14 6.03 25.59 -21.69
C ILE A 14 7.14 25.10 -20.74
N ILE A 15 7.97 25.99 -20.20
CA ILE A 15 9.02 25.64 -19.23
C ILE A 15 8.41 24.99 -17.98
N ALA A 16 7.29 25.51 -17.48
CA ALA A 16 6.58 24.91 -16.36
C ALA A 16 6.05 23.51 -16.66
N MET A 17 5.62 23.22 -17.90
CA MET A 17 5.28 21.87 -18.34
C MET A 17 6.49 20.96 -18.51
N THR A 18 7.69 21.51 -18.74
CA THR A 18 8.95 20.73 -18.83
C THR A 18 9.69 20.58 -17.53
N LEU A 19 9.32 21.32 -16.47
CA LEU A 19 9.86 21.08 -15.13
C LEU A 19 9.53 19.61 -14.82
N PRO A 20 10.55 18.73 -14.70
CA PRO A 20 10.27 17.38 -14.25
C PRO A 20 9.54 17.53 -12.93
N ARG A 21 8.33 16.97 -12.83
CA ARG A 21 7.66 16.80 -11.53
C ARG A 21 8.75 16.20 -10.66
N ARG A 22 9.17 16.92 -9.62
CA ARG A 22 10.11 16.40 -8.63
C ARG A 22 9.55 15.01 -8.34
N SER A 23 10.28 13.97 -8.71
CA SER A 23 9.97 12.65 -8.20
C SER A 23 10.10 12.86 -6.70
N GLU A 24 8.97 13.01 -6.01
CA GLU A 24 8.87 12.43 -4.68
C GLU A 24 9.57 11.10 -4.84
N ALA A 25 10.71 10.94 -4.16
CA ALA A 25 11.33 9.64 -4.05
C ALA A 25 10.15 8.74 -3.66
N GLU A 26 9.74 7.85 -4.56
CA GLU A 26 8.55 7.03 -4.35
C GLU A 26 8.87 6.25 -3.09
N SER A 27 8.25 6.69 -1.99
CA SER A 27 8.51 6.15 -0.67
C SER A 27 8.04 4.70 -0.72
N GLU A 28 8.81 3.82 -0.09
CA GLU A 28 8.36 2.45 0.07
C GLU A 28 7.07 2.47 0.88
N GLN A 29 6.04 1.82 0.35
CA GLN A 29 4.69 1.86 0.91
C GLN A 29 4.19 0.44 1.11
N TRP A 30 3.64 0.19 2.29
CA TRP A 30 2.99 -1.05 2.68
C TRP A 30 1.53 -0.80 3.00
N CYS A 31 0.73 -1.85 2.90
CA CYS A 31 -0.68 -1.83 3.28
C CYS A 31 -0.89 -2.61 4.57
N ILE A 32 -1.29 -1.94 5.65
CA ILE A 32 -1.49 -2.55 6.97
C ILE A 32 -2.95 -2.40 7.42
N ALA A 33 -3.37 -3.19 8.41
CA ALA A 33 -4.68 -3.04 9.01
C ALA A 33 -4.80 -1.70 9.76
N ASP A 34 -5.94 -1.02 9.64
CA ASP A 34 -6.22 0.18 10.42
C ASP A 34 -6.51 -0.20 11.87
N GLU A 35 -5.78 0.42 12.81
CA GLU A 35 -5.88 0.21 14.26
C GLU A 35 -7.30 0.38 14.81
N GLN A 36 -8.14 1.20 14.17
CA GLN A 36 -9.50 1.52 14.62
C GLN A 36 -10.55 0.55 14.06
N THR A 37 -10.20 -0.33 13.11
CA THR A 37 -11.15 -1.29 12.54
C THR A 37 -11.50 -2.40 13.56
N PRO A 38 -12.80 -2.71 13.75
CA PRO A 38 -13.25 -3.85 14.55
C PRO A 38 -12.73 -5.20 14.04
N ASP A 39 -12.48 -6.14 14.96
CA ASP A 39 -11.91 -7.45 14.65
C ASP A 39 -12.77 -8.29 13.69
N ASP A 40 -14.10 -8.16 13.73
CA ASP A 40 -15.01 -8.88 12.84
C ASP A 40 -14.94 -8.35 11.39
N GLU A 41 -14.79 -7.03 11.22
CA GLU A 41 -14.53 -6.42 9.91
C GLU A 41 -13.14 -6.79 9.38
N LEU A 42 -12.12 -6.80 10.26
CA LEU A 42 -10.77 -7.27 9.90
C LEU A 42 -10.77 -8.73 9.48
N GLN A 43 -11.46 -9.61 10.21
CA GLN A 43 -11.56 -11.02 9.86
C GLN A 43 -12.24 -11.21 8.49
N ALA A 44 -13.34 -10.50 8.22
CA ALA A 44 -14.02 -10.58 6.93
C ALA A 44 -13.13 -10.08 5.77
N ALA A 45 -12.36 -9.03 5.99
CA ALA A 45 -11.41 -8.51 5.01
C ALA A 45 -10.22 -9.46 4.81
N LEU A 46 -9.69 -10.05 5.88
CA LEU A 46 -8.63 -11.06 5.87
C LEU A 46 -9.08 -12.32 5.10
N ASP A 47 -10.26 -12.84 5.40
CA ASP A 47 -10.84 -14.00 4.72
C ASP A 47 -11.00 -13.73 3.22
N TRP A 48 -11.43 -12.51 2.86
CA TRP A 48 -11.50 -12.10 1.47
C TRP A 48 -10.13 -12.06 0.82
N ALA A 49 -9.14 -11.43 1.47
CA ALA A 49 -7.77 -11.27 0.94
C ALA A 49 -7.13 -12.63 0.64
N CYS A 50 -7.16 -13.56 1.60
CA CYS A 50 -6.60 -14.90 1.47
C CYS A 50 -7.42 -15.84 0.57
N GLY A 51 -8.71 -15.54 0.39
CA GLY A 51 -9.61 -16.28 -0.48
C GLY A 51 -9.67 -15.67 -1.88
N LYS A 52 -10.73 -14.92 -2.15
CA LYS A 52 -11.04 -14.37 -3.48
C LYS A 52 -10.09 -13.27 -3.93
N GLY A 53 -9.46 -12.57 -2.98
CA GLY A 53 -8.50 -11.51 -3.24
C GLY A 53 -7.17 -12.04 -3.79
N GLY A 54 -6.83 -13.30 -3.52
CA GLY A 54 -5.64 -13.95 -4.05
C GLY A 54 -4.34 -13.43 -3.44
N ALA A 55 -4.35 -12.99 -2.18
CA ALA A 55 -3.15 -12.73 -1.39
C ALA A 55 -2.43 -14.05 -1.06
N ASP A 56 -1.10 -14.04 -1.02
CA ASP A 56 -0.34 -15.14 -0.41
C ASP A 56 -0.36 -15.02 1.11
N CYS A 57 -1.13 -15.90 1.75
CA CYS A 57 -1.28 -15.98 3.20
C CYS A 57 -0.50 -17.14 3.83
N SER A 58 0.32 -17.86 3.05
CA SER A 58 1.00 -19.07 3.52
C SER A 58 1.94 -18.82 4.70
N LYS A 59 2.59 -17.65 4.76
CA LYS A 59 3.61 -17.29 5.76
C LYS A 59 3.06 -16.92 7.14
N MET A 60 1.74 -16.89 7.34
CA MET A 60 1.12 -16.57 8.63
C MET A 60 0.13 -17.63 9.15
N GLN A 61 -0.19 -18.65 8.36
CA GLN A 61 -1.29 -19.58 8.69
C GLN A 61 -0.96 -20.66 9.74
N GLN A 62 0.32 -21.02 9.93
CA GLN A 62 0.74 -22.12 10.82
C GLN A 62 1.77 -21.63 11.83
N GLU A 63 1.80 -22.22 13.02
CA GLU A 63 2.64 -21.76 14.15
C GLU A 63 4.14 -21.70 13.85
N ASN A 64 4.62 -22.53 12.91
CA ASN A 64 6.00 -22.56 12.47
C ASN A 64 6.32 -21.56 11.34
N GLN A 65 5.34 -20.79 10.88
CA GLN A 65 5.51 -19.84 9.78
C GLN A 65 5.98 -18.47 10.30
N PRO A 66 6.80 -17.75 9.51
CA PRO A 66 7.56 -16.61 9.99
C PRO A 66 6.71 -15.40 10.45
N CYS A 67 5.46 -15.30 9.97
CA CYS A 67 4.51 -14.24 10.28
C CYS A 67 3.28 -14.74 11.08
N PHE A 68 3.38 -15.91 11.72
CA PHE A 68 2.28 -16.39 12.57
C PHE A 68 2.15 -15.59 13.87
N LEU A 69 3.29 -15.17 14.44
CA LEU A 69 3.33 -14.31 15.62
C LEU A 69 3.53 -12.84 15.22
N PRO A 70 2.83 -11.88 15.87
CA PRO A 70 1.82 -12.11 16.91
C PRO A 70 0.56 -12.77 16.34
N ASN A 71 -0.01 -13.72 17.08
CA ASN A 71 -1.22 -14.42 16.65
C ASN A 71 -2.47 -13.58 16.97
N THR A 72 -2.59 -12.44 16.30
CA THR A 72 -3.77 -11.58 16.37
C THR A 72 -4.38 -11.40 14.99
N ILE A 73 -5.68 -11.14 14.94
CA ILE A 73 -6.40 -10.86 13.69
C ILE A 73 -5.78 -9.65 12.99
N ARG A 74 -5.34 -8.64 13.73
CA ARG A 74 -4.74 -7.40 13.20
C ARG A 74 -3.40 -7.65 12.50
N ASP A 75 -2.54 -8.45 13.09
CA ASP A 75 -1.23 -8.79 12.52
C ASP A 75 -1.38 -9.65 11.27
N HIS A 76 -2.27 -10.66 11.31
CA HIS A 76 -2.57 -11.50 10.16
C HIS A 76 -3.24 -10.70 9.03
N ALA A 77 -4.20 -9.83 9.35
CA ALA A 77 -4.83 -8.93 8.40
C ALA A 77 -3.80 -8.02 7.73
N SER A 78 -2.92 -7.38 8.51
CA SER A 78 -1.86 -6.52 7.97
C SER A 78 -0.96 -7.26 6.97
N PHE A 79 -0.55 -8.49 7.30
CA PHE A 79 0.29 -9.28 6.40
C PHE A 79 -0.44 -9.65 5.10
N ALA A 80 -1.70 -10.11 5.18
CA ALA A 80 -2.51 -10.40 4.00
C ALA A 80 -2.79 -9.16 3.14
N PHE A 81 -3.09 -8.04 3.76
CA PHE A 81 -3.39 -6.78 3.07
C PHE A 81 -2.18 -6.29 2.29
N ASN A 82 -0.99 -6.37 2.88
CA ASN A 82 0.24 -6.03 2.16
C ASN A 82 0.50 -6.99 1.00
N SER A 83 0.42 -8.30 1.22
CA SER A 83 0.60 -9.31 0.17
C SER A 83 -0.33 -9.07 -1.03
N TYR A 84 -1.62 -8.82 -0.78
CA TYR A 84 -2.57 -8.40 -1.81
C TYR A 84 -2.13 -7.09 -2.49
N TYR A 85 -1.85 -6.06 -1.70
CA TYR A 85 -1.55 -4.73 -2.22
C TYR A 85 -0.33 -4.76 -3.15
N GLN A 86 0.76 -5.39 -2.74
CA GLN A 86 1.98 -5.48 -3.53
C GLN A 86 1.80 -6.34 -4.79
N THR A 87 0.93 -7.36 -4.74
CA THR A 87 0.62 -8.21 -5.89
C THR A 87 -0.26 -7.50 -6.93
N TYR A 88 -1.20 -6.65 -6.49
CA TYR A 88 -2.26 -6.12 -7.35
C TYR A 88 -2.26 -4.60 -7.55
N LYS A 89 -1.46 -3.81 -6.84
CA LYS A 89 -1.43 -2.34 -6.99
C LYS A 89 -1.18 -1.88 -8.43
N ASN A 90 -0.29 -2.56 -9.13
CA ASN A 90 0.03 -2.30 -10.54
C ASN A 90 -1.08 -2.75 -11.52
N LYS A 91 -2.15 -3.40 -11.01
CA LYS A 91 -3.33 -3.83 -11.76
C LYS A 91 -4.61 -3.15 -11.27
N GLY A 92 -4.49 -2.07 -10.48
CA GLY A 92 -5.63 -1.33 -9.92
C GLY A 92 -6.14 -1.83 -8.57
N GLY A 93 -5.46 -2.81 -7.95
CA GLY A 93 -5.69 -3.17 -6.55
C GLY A 93 -5.36 -1.99 -5.63
N SER A 94 -6.10 -1.85 -4.53
CA SER A 94 -5.90 -0.77 -3.57
C SER A 94 -5.83 -1.28 -2.14
N CYS A 95 -5.20 -0.50 -1.26
CA CYS A 95 -5.19 -0.73 0.17
C CYS A 95 -6.47 -0.22 0.85
N TYR A 96 -7.65 -0.53 0.30
CA TYR A 96 -8.91 -0.01 0.86
C TYR A 96 -9.57 -0.97 1.83
N PHE A 97 -9.83 -2.23 1.41
CA PHE A 97 -10.46 -3.25 2.25
C PHE A 97 -11.71 -2.76 3.01
N LYS A 98 -12.55 -1.93 2.37
CA LYS A 98 -13.73 -1.27 2.97
C LYS A 98 -13.41 -0.32 4.14
N GLY A 99 -12.21 0.24 4.17
CA GLY A 99 -11.71 1.08 5.26
C GLY A 99 -10.96 0.29 6.33
N ALA A 100 -10.78 -1.01 6.17
CA ALA A 100 -10.08 -1.85 7.13
C ALA A 100 -8.55 -1.75 7.09
N ALA A 101 -8.01 -1.01 6.10
CA ALA A 101 -6.58 -0.94 5.84
C ALA A 101 -6.13 0.49 5.52
N MET A 102 -4.85 0.76 5.75
CA MET A 102 -4.20 2.03 5.48
C MET A 102 -2.79 1.84 4.91
N ILE A 103 -2.36 2.82 4.11
CA ILE A 103 -0.97 2.88 3.63
C ILE A 103 -0.07 3.42 4.73
N THR A 104 1.09 2.79 4.90
CA THR A 104 2.17 3.26 5.76
C THR A 104 3.48 3.33 4.98
N GLU A 105 4.32 4.30 5.33
CA GLU A 105 5.72 4.42 4.87
C GLU A 105 6.72 3.85 5.88
N LEU A 106 6.21 3.30 7.00
CA LEU A 106 7.00 2.60 7.99
C LEU A 106 6.96 1.11 7.69
N ASP A 107 8.12 0.52 7.43
CA ASP A 107 8.26 -0.93 7.20
C ASP A 107 7.72 -1.70 8.42
N PRO A 108 6.61 -2.45 8.26
CA PRO A 108 5.99 -3.21 9.35
C PRO A 108 6.69 -4.56 9.62
N SER A 109 7.77 -4.87 8.89
CA SER A 109 8.57 -6.10 9.08
C SER A 109 9.18 -6.18 10.48
N HIS A 110 9.22 -7.39 11.03
CA HIS A 110 9.74 -7.65 12.37
C HIS A 110 10.23 -9.09 12.50
N GLY A 111 11.37 -9.29 13.18
CA GLY A 111 11.94 -10.62 13.37
C GLY A 111 12.10 -11.38 12.04
N SER A 112 11.51 -12.58 11.97
CA SER A 112 11.45 -13.38 10.75
C SER A 112 10.35 -12.98 9.78
N CYS A 113 9.35 -12.21 10.24
CA CYS A 113 8.24 -11.76 9.40
C CYS A 113 8.67 -10.57 8.54
N GLN A 114 8.76 -10.79 7.23
CA GLN A 114 9.17 -9.79 6.27
C GLN A 114 7.99 -9.45 5.36
N TYR A 115 7.57 -8.19 5.40
CA TYR A 115 6.53 -7.66 4.54
C TYR A 115 7.15 -7.32 3.19
N GLU A 116 6.62 -7.90 2.12
CA GLU A 116 7.14 -7.63 0.79
C GLU A 116 6.88 -6.18 0.37
N TYR A 117 7.80 -5.65 -0.45
CA TYR A 117 7.63 -4.41 -1.17
C TYR A 117 7.96 -4.69 -2.63
N ASN A 118 6.97 -4.50 -3.51
CA ASN A 118 7.16 -4.67 -4.96
C ASN A 118 7.05 -3.28 -5.59
N PRO A 119 8.14 -2.67 -6.11
CA PRO A 119 8.05 -1.37 -6.76
C PRO A 119 7.07 -1.36 -7.93
#